data_AF-A0A7S3HNN5-F1
#
_entry.id   AF-A0A7S3HNN5-F1
#
_cell.length_a   1.000
_cell.length_b   1.000
_cell.length_c   1.000
_cell.angle_alpha   90.00
_cell.angle_beta   90.00
_cell.angle_gamma   90.00
#
_symmetry.space_group_name_H-M   'P 1'
#
loop_
_entity.id
_entity.type
_entity.pdbx_description
1 polymer ?
#
loop_
_entity_poly.entity_id
_entity_poly.type
_entity_poly.pdbx_seq_one_letter_code
_entity_poly.pdbx_strand_id
1 'polypeptide(L)'
;MKPVMISESAYKIHGTGWQRVGEDISFREIVSADSKRNGSNSDKSGSNSKHPMFTLSFELTLEVAKDVFYLAFAPPYTFTQLQNMLFALVKDPIASKDLQVRPLCRTLAGNRCDVLTISENINIQSKNTAEILSPAMIKYRASRENELQENDEEIPDFLWKLQQKMDAQRRAEEEKQAEKHRKKAVFVTARVHGGETISSWMCE
;
A
#
# COMPACT_ATOMS: atom_id res chain seq x y z
N MET A 1 -6.92 -26.93 -1.63
CA MET A 1 -7.54 -25.58 -1.76
C MET A 1 -8.93 -25.76 -2.33
N LYS A 2 -9.97 -25.22 -1.68
CA LYS A 2 -11.37 -25.38 -2.11
C LYS A 2 -11.84 -24.11 -2.85
N PRO A 3 -12.25 -24.20 -4.13
CA PRO A 3 -12.68 -23.03 -4.90
C PRO A 3 -13.94 -22.39 -4.31
N VAL A 4 -14.26 -21.20 -4.77
CA VAL A 4 -15.49 -20.51 -4.41
C VAL A 4 -16.38 -20.31 -5.62
N MET A 5 -17.69 -20.36 -5.40
CA MET A 5 -18.69 -20.12 -6.42
C MET A 5 -19.78 -19.20 -5.89
N ILE A 6 -20.37 -18.43 -6.79
CA ILE A 6 -21.61 -17.68 -6.53
C ILE A 6 -22.60 -18.00 -7.66
N SER A 7 -23.87 -18.11 -7.29
CA SER A 7 -25.01 -18.26 -8.20
C SER A 7 -25.72 -16.91 -8.32
N GLU A 8 -26.04 -16.48 -9.54
CA GLU A 8 -26.79 -15.25 -9.74
C GLU A 8 -28.19 -15.32 -9.12
N SER A 9 -28.90 -16.43 -9.34
CA SER A 9 -30.26 -16.60 -8.82
C SER A 9 -30.28 -16.62 -7.28
N ALA A 10 -29.37 -17.36 -6.65
CA ALA A 10 -29.27 -17.45 -5.20
C ALA A 10 -28.88 -16.11 -4.57
N TYR A 11 -27.99 -15.34 -5.21
CA TYR A 11 -27.64 -14.00 -4.75
C TYR A 11 -28.85 -13.05 -4.83
N LYS A 12 -29.61 -13.07 -5.93
CA LYS A 12 -30.78 -12.18 -6.12
C LYS A 12 -31.93 -12.51 -5.16
N ILE A 13 -32.18 -13.80 -4.90
CA ILE A 13 -33.33 -14.24 -4.10
C ILE A 13 -33.00 -14.24 -2.60
N HIS A 14 -31.83 -14.74 -2.23
CA HIS A 14 -31.47 -15.01 -0.83
C HIS A 14 -30.32 -14.14 -0.32
N GLY A 15 -29.66 -13.37 -1.17
CA GLY A 15 -28.46 -12.61 -0.79
C GLY A 15 -27.23 -13.49 -0.59
N THR A 16 -27.26 -14.75 -1.05
CA THR A 16 -26.16 -15.70 -0.86
C THR A 16 -24.95 -15.30 -1.70
N GLY A 17 -23.87 -14.87 -1.04
CA GLY A 17 -22.62 -14.47 -1.68
C GLY A 17 -21.72 -15.65 -2.10
N TRP A 18 -20.42 -15.40 -2.19
CA TRP A 18 -19.42 -16.41 -2.51
C TRP A 18 -19.37 -17.53 -1.45
N GLN A 19 -19.50 -18.78 -1.89
CA GLN A 19 -19.45 -19.96 -1.02
C GLN A 19 -18.35 -20.91 -1.46
N ARG A 20 -17.73 -21.64 -0.51
CA ARG A 20 -16.75 -22.67 -0.84
C ARG A 20 -17.45 -23.90 -1.40
N VAL A 21 -17.08 -24.30 -2.62
CA VAL A 21 -17.69 -25.41 -3.35
C VAL A 21 -16.63 -26.36 -3.88
N GLY A 22 -17.04 -27.51 -4.40
CA GLY A 22 -16.13 -28.53 -4.89
C GLY A 22 -16.05 -29.74 -3.96
N GLU A 23 -16.06 -30.90 -4.58
CA GLU A 23 -15.88 -32.23 -3.99
C GLU A 23 -14.72 -32.95 -4.68
N ASP A 24 -14.33 -34.11 -4.16
CA ASP A 24 -13.17 -34.91 -4.61
C ASP A 24 -11.91 -34.08 -4.96
N ILE A 25 -11.52 -33.23 -4.02
CA ILE A 25 -10.47 -32.24 -4.26
C ILE A 25 -9.10 -32.90 -4.15
N SER A 26 -8.31 -32.84 -5.22
CA SER A 26 -6.94 -33.32 -5.24
C SER A 26 -5.98 -32.28 -5.81
N PHE A 27 -4.79 -32.20 -5.22
CA PHE A 27 -3.71 -31.33 -5.67
C PHE A 27 -2.45 -32.16 -5.88
N ARG A 28 -1.99 -32.26 -7.13
CA ARG A 28 -0.97 -33.24 -7.53
C ARG A 28 0.08 -32.57 -8.39
N GLU A 29 1.34 -32.94 -8.20
CA GLU A 29 2.43 -32.51 -9.08
C GLU A 29 2.29 -33.18 -10.45
N ILE A 30 2.42 -32.41 -11.52
CA ILE A 30 2.48 -32.91 -12.88
C ILE A 30 3.93 -33.33 -13.14
N VAL A 31 4.18 -34.63 -13.12
CA VAL A 31 5.46 -35.18 -13.54
C VAL A 31 5.53 -35.10 -15.07
N SER A 32 6.23 -34.10 -15.62
CA SER A 32 6.45 -34.04 -17.08
C SER A 32 7.17 -35.31 -17.54
N ALA A 33 6.65 -35.98 -18.58
CA ALA A 33 7.21 -37.23 -19.11
C ALA A 33 8.71 -37.11 -19.48
N ASP A 34 9.18 -35.91 -19.79
CA ASP A 34 10.57 -35.60 -20.08
C ASP A 34 11.51 -35.73 -18.85
N SER A 35 10.98 -35.66 -17.62
CA SER A 35 11.78 -35.82 -16.40
C SER A 35 12.24 -37.27 -16.18
N LYS A 36 11.69 -38.25 -16.92
CA LYS A 36 12.08 -39.67 -16.83
C LYS A 36 13.06 -40.13 -17.91
N ARG A 37 13.44 -39.28 -18.87
CA ARG A 37 14.21 -39.70 -20.06
C ARG A 37 15.71 -39.40 -20.04
N ASN A 38 16.23 -38.55 -19.16
CA ASN A 38 17.65 -38.20 -19.15
C ASN A 38 18.38 -38.72 -17.91
N GLY A 39 18.74 -40.01 -17.97
CA GLY A 39 19.92 -40.51 -17.29
C GLY A 39 21.15 -40.29 -18.16
N SER A 40 21.62 -39.04 -18.28
CA SER A 40 22.99 -38.78 -18.76
C SER A 40 23.54 -37.51 -18.13
N ASN A 41 24.68 -37.66 -17.46
CA ASN A 41 25.57 -36.58 -17.07
C ASN A 41 25.86 -35.65 -18.25
N SER A 42 25.48 -34.38 -18.14
CA SER A 42 26.12 -33.29 -18.88
C SER A 42 25.82 -31.95 -18.21
N ASP A 43 26.88 -31.42 -17.62
CA ASP A 43 27.35 -30.04 -17.67
C ASP A 43 26.55 -28.86 -17.09
N LYS A 44 27.32 -28.15 -16.26
CA LYS A 44 27.06 -26.87 -15.63
C LYS A 44 26.99 -25.76 -16.69
N SER A 45 25.79 -25.25 -16.98
CA SER A 45 25.57 -23.88 -17.48
C SER A 45 24.09 -23.52 -17.38
N GLY A 46 23.77 -22.44 -16.66
CA GLY A 46 22.46 -21.76 -16.71
C GLY A 46 21.35 -22.40 -15.89
N SER A 47 21.07 -21.80 -14.73
CA SER A 47 19.98 -22.11 -13.78
C SER A 47 18.58 -22.13 -14.43
N ASN A 48 18.20 -23.24 -15.07
CA ASN A 48 16.82 -23.55 -15.46
C ASN A 48 16.31 -24.72 -14.61
N SER A 49 16.19 -24.50 -13.29
CA SER A 49 15.39 -25.39 -12.46
C SER A 49 13.95 -25.31 -12.96
N LYS A 50 13.49 -26.33 -13.70
CA LYS A 50 12.08 -26.45 -14.07
C LYS A 50 11.29 -26.51 -12.76
N HIS A 51 10.57 -25.44 -12.44
CA HIS A 51 9.70 -25.43 -11.27
C HIS A 51 8.65 -26.53 -11.43
N PRO A 52 8.40 -27.32 -10.39
CA PRO A 52 7.37 -28.36 -10.44
C PRO A 52 6.02 -27.72 -10.74
N MET A 53 5.32 -28.25 -11.74
CA MET A 53 3.97 -27.82 -12.08
C MET A 53 2.98 -28.64 -11.26
N PHE A 54 1.86 -28.03 -10.86
CA PHE A 54 0.83 -28.71 -10.08
C PHE A 54 -0.55 -28.53 -10.71
N THR A 55 -1.40 -29.54 -10.59
CA THR A 55 -2.81 -29.52 -11.01
C THR A 55 -3.71 -29.63 -9.78
N LEU A 56 -4.68 -28.73 -9.69
CA LEU A 56 -5.84 -28.84 -8.82
C LEU A 56 -6.99 -29.48 -9.61
N SER A 57 -7.55 -30.58 -9.12
CA SER A 57 -8.76 -31.23 -9.64
C SER A 57 -9.84 -31.24 -8.57
N PHE A 58 -11.08 -31.01 -8.97
CA PHE A 58 -12.27 -31.04 -8.12
C PHE A 58 -13.51 -31.28 -8.98
N GLU A 59 -14.58 -31.77 -8.37
CA GLU A 59 -15.88 -32.00 -9.01
C GLU A 59 -16.90 -30.96 -8.52
N LEU A 60 -17.80 -30.54 -9.41
CA LEU A 60 -18.87 -29.59 -9.11
C LEU A 60 -20.21 -30.13 -9.59
N THR A 61 -21.21 -30.07 -8.70
CA THR A 61 -22.61 -30.33 -9.03
C THR A 61 -23.36 -29.00 -9.08
N LEU A 62 -24.02 -28.72 -10.21
CA LEU A 62 -24.83 -27.52 -10.41
C LEU A 62 -26.31 -27.91 -10.42
N GLU A 63 -27.04 -27.56 -9.37
CA GLU A 63 -28.40 -28.06 -9.14
C GLU A 63 -29.48 -27.25 -9.87
N VAL A 64 -29.21 -25.99 -10.19
CA VAL A 64 -30.22 -25.07 -10.77
C VAL A 64 -30.04 -24.98 -12.28
N ALA A 65 -31.02 -25.51 -13.01
CA ALA A 65 -31.06 -25.40 -14.46
C ALA A 65 -31.24 -23.93 -14.90
N LYS A 66 -30.50 -23.53 -15.95
CA LYS A 66 -30.51 -22.17 -16.54
C LYS A 66 -30.03 -21.04 -15.62
N ASP A 67 -29.33 -21.36 -14.54
CA ASP A 67 -28.66 -20.33 -13.74
C ASP A 67 -27.25 -20.02 -14.27
N VAL A 68 -26.71 -18.88 -13.85
CA VAL A 68 -25.34 -18.45 -14.14
C VAL A 68 -24.52 -18.58 -12.87
N PHE A 69 -23.46 -19.38 -12.96
CA PHE A 69 -22.51 -19.60 -11.86
C PHE A 69 -21.16 -18.98 -12.21
N TYR A 70 -20.61 -18.24 -11.27
CA TYR A 70 -19.24 -17.73 -11.36
C TYR A 70 -18.34 -18.52 -10.43
N LEU A 71 -17.25 -19.06 -10.97
CA LEU A 71 -16.24 -19.79 -10.22
C LEU A 71 -14.98 -18.95 -10.06
N ALA A 72 -14.38 -18.94 -8.87
CA ALA A 72 -13.12 -18.28 -8.61
C ALA A 72 -12.25 -19.10 -7.65
N PHE A 73 -10.95 -18.83 -7.67
CA PHE A 73 -10.00 -19.44 -6.73
C PHE A 73 -10.24 -18.98 -5.28
N ALA A 74 -10.50 -17.69 -5.11
CA ALA A 74 -10.85 -17.05 -3.85
C ALA A 74 -11.89 -15.95 -4.12
N PRO A 75 -12.64 -15.46 -3.11
CA PRO A 75 -13.62 -14.40 -3.31
C PRO A 75 -12.92 -13.18 -3.93
N PRO A 76 -13.35 -12.71 -5.11
CA PRO A 76 -12.73 -11.56 -5.75
C PRO A 76 -12.89 -10.32 -4.89
N TYR A 77 -11.88 -9.44 -4.96
CA TYR A 77 -11.93 -8.10 -4.38
C TYR A 77 -11.70 -7.12 -5.52
N THR A 78 -12.74 -6.38 -5.87
CA THR A 78 -12.73 -5.48 -7.03
C THR A 78 -12.10 -4.15 -6.71
N PHE A 79 -11.59 -3.46 -7.73
CA PHE A 79 -11.08 -2.10 -7.57
C PHE A 79 -12.18 -1.13 -7.12
N THR A 80 -13.40 -1.29 -7.62
CA THR A 80 -14.55 -0.47 -7.20
C THR A 80 -14.86 -0.63 -5.72
N GLN A 81 -14.81 -1.87 -5.19
CA GLN A 81 -14.96 -2.11 -3.75
C GLN A 81 -13.88 -1.37 -2.95
N LEU A 82 -12.60 -1.45 -3.36
CA LEU A 82 -11.52 -0.70 -2.72
C LEU A 82 -11.84 0.79 -2.66
N GLN A 83 -12.19 1.39 -3.80
CA GLN A 83 -12.44 2.83 -3.88
C GLN A 83 -13.64 3.26 -3.05
N ASN A 84 -14.71 2.45 -3.02
CA ASN A 84 -15.88 2.71 -2.19
C ASN A 84 -15.56 2.64 -0.69
N MET A 85 -14.76 1.65 -0.27
CA MET A 85 -14.33 1.50 1.12
C MET A 85 -13.47 2.70 1.55
N LEU A 86 -12.48 3.09 0.74
CA LEU A 86 -11.65 4.26 1.01
C LEU A 86 -12.48 5.54 1.09
N PHE A 87 -13.45 5.70 0.20
CA PHE A 87 -14.35 6.85 0.21
C PHE A 87 -15.23 6.88 1.47
N ALA A 88 -15.74 5.72 1.92
CA ALA A 88 -16.53 5.62 3.14
C ALA A 88 -15.70 6.00 4.38
N LEU A 89 -14.45 5.53 4.47
CA LEU A 89 -13.55 5.87 5.58
C LEU A 89 -13.22 7.37 5.64
N VAL A 90 -13.01 8.01 4.49
CA VAL A 90 -12.75 9.46 4.43
C VAL A 90 -14.00 10.26 4.81
N LYS A 91 -15.20 9.75 4.49
CA LYS A 91 -16.47 10.40 4.80
C LYS A 91 -16.88 10.25 6.27
N ASP A 92 -16.43 9.19 6.94
CA ASP A 92 -16.74 8.95 8.35
C ASP A 92 -16.06 10.00 9.26
N PRO A 93 -16.83 10.83 10.02
CA PRO A 93 -16.27 11.83 10.92
C PRO A 93 -15.37 11.27 12.03
N ILE A 94 -15.60 10.00 12.42
CA ILE A 94 -14.83 9.36 13.48
C ILE A 94 -13.49 8.88 12.91
N ALA A 95 -13.51 8.05 11.86
CA ALA A 95 -12.29 7.55 11.24
C ALA A 95 -11.40 8.67 10.67
N SER A 96 -11.98 9.66 9.99
CA SER A 96 -11.23 10.74 9.31
C SER A 96 -10.45 11.67 10.25
N LYS A 97 -10.70 11.63 11.56
CA LYS A 97 -9.91 12.39 12.55
C LYS A 97 -8.46 11.91 12.63
N ASP A 98 -8.29 10.58 12.59
CA ASP A 98 -7.00 9.92 12.79
C ASP A 98 -6.53 9.17 11.54
N LEU A 99 -7.30 9.21 10.45
CA LEU A 99 -6.99 8.60 9.17
C LEU A 99 -6.75 9.66 8.08
N GLN A 100 -5.70 9.47 7.30
CA GLN A 100 -5.44 10.23 6.08
C GLN A 100 -5.21 9.28 4.90
N VAL A 101 -5.95 9.49 3.81
CA VAL A 101 -5.75 8.76 2.55
C VAL A 101 -5.09 9.70 1.53
N ARG A 102 -3.92 9.32 1.00
CA ARG A 102 -3.20 10.10 -0.02
C ARG A 102 -2.75 9.22 -1.18
N PRO A 103 -2.66 9.77 -2.40
CA PRO A 103 -2.02 9.04 -3.48
C PRO A 103 -0.53 8.90 -3.17
N LEU A 104 -0.03 7.68 -3.14
CA LEU A 104 1.40 7.41 -3.04
C LEU A 104 2.04 7.51 -4.43
N CYS A 105 1.46 6.80 -5.40
CA CYS A 105 1.94 6.76 -6.77
C CYS A 105 0.82 6.30 -7.72
N ARG A 106 1.17 6.06 -8.99
CA ARG A 106 0.31 5.39 -9.97
C ARG A 106 0.95 4.07 -10.39
N THR A 107 0.12 3.07 -10.65
CA THR A 107 0.58 1.81 -11.24
C THR A 107 0.97 2.01 -12.71
N LEU A 108 1.59 1.00 -13.32
CA LEU A 108 1.90 1.02 -14.76
C LEU A 108 0.66 1.23 -15.65
N ALA A 109 -0.51 0.77 -15.19
CA ALA A 109 -1.79 0.95 -15.89
C ALA A 109 -2.47 2.29 -15.58
N GLY A 110 -1.82 3.19 -14.82
CA GLY A 110 -2.35 4.52 -14.47
C GLY A 110 -3.30 4.55 -13.28
N ASN A 111 -3.59 3.41 -12.65
CA ASN A 111 -4.45 3.34 -11.47
C ASN A 111 -3.79 4.01 -10.26
N ARG A 112 -4.60 4.66 -9.41
CA ARG A 112 -4.12 5.28 -8.16
C ARG A 112 -3.71 4.20 -7.17
N CYS A 113 -2.52 4.33 -6.60
CA CYS A 113 -2.06 3.52 -5.48
C CYS A 113 -2.06 4.42 -4.24
N ASP A 114 -2.99 4.17 -3.33
CA ASP A 114 -3.19 5.00 -2.14
C ASP A 114 -2.39 4.48 -0.95
N VAL A 115 -1.92 5.41 -0.12
CA VAL A 115 -1.37 5.15 1.21
C VAL A 115 -2.35 5.66 2.25
N LEU A 116 -2.65 4.80 3.22
CA LEU A 116 -3.45 5.12 4.38
C LEU A 116 -2.48 5.36 5.54
N THR A 117 -2.57 6.53 6.15
CA THR A 117 -1.81 6.86 7.36
C THR A 117 -2.80 6.93 8.51
N ILE A 118 -2.56 6.15 9.56
CA ILE A 118 -3.36 6.17 10.79
C ILE A 118 -2.46 6.70 11.90
N SER A 119 -2.83 7.83 12.48
CA SER A 119 -2.11 8.46 13.58
C SER A 119 -3.05 9.44 14.30
N GLU A 120 -2.90 9.51 15.62
CA GLU A 120 -3.58 10.54 16.41
C GLU A 120 -3.34 11.93 15.84
N ASN A 121 -4.42 12.69 15.63
CA ASN A 121 -4.40 14.10 15.22
C ASN A 121 -3.61 14.39 13.93
N ILE A 122 -3.83 13.58 12.89
CA ILE A 122 -3.12 13.67 11.61
C ILE A 122 -3.24 15.05 10.93
N ASN A 123 -4.34 15.76 11.17
CA ASN A 123 -4.61 17.10 10.65
C ASN A 123 -3.82 18.22 11.34
N ILE A 124 -3.18 17.95 12.48
CA ILE A 124 -2.33 18.94 13.17
C ILE A 124 -0.92 18.93 12.56
N GLN A 125 -0.41 17.78 12.14
CA GLN A 125 0.96 17.66 11.60
C GLN A 125 1.12 18.28 10.20
N SER A 126 0.08 18.26 9.36
CA SER A 126 0.10 18.89 8.03
C SER A 126 0.09 20.42 8.08
N LYS A 127 -0.39 21.02 9.18
CA LYS A 127 -0.32 22.47 9.41
C LYS A 127 1.08 22.90 9.84
N ASN A 128 1.75 22.10 10.67
CA ASN A 128 3.10 22.40 11.15
C ASN A 128 4.14 22.46 10.02
N THR A 129 4.04 21.63 8.97
CA THR A 129 4.96 21.72 7.82
C THR A 129 4.76 22.95 6.95
N ALA A 130 3.54 23.48 6.87
CA ALA A 130 3.26 24.76 6.21
C ALA A 130 3.68 25.97 7.08
N GLU A 131 3.60 25.86 8.41
CA GLU A 131 4.06 26.90 9.34
C GLU A 131 5.59 27.01 9.45
N ILE A 132 6.35 25.93 9.19
CA ILE A 132 7.82 25.95 9.12
C ILE A 132 8.33 26.89 8.02
N LEU A 133 7.52 27.17 6.99
CA LEU A 133 7.76 28.22 6.02
C LEU A 133 6.70 29.32 6.17
N SER A 134 6.60 29.89 7.37
CA SER A 134 5.71 31.03 7.58
C SER A 134 5.98 32.11 6.52
N PRO A 135 4.94 32.80 6.03
CA PRO A 135 5.11 33.93 5.11
C PRO A 135 6.07 35.00 5.67
N ALA A 136 6.23 35.08 6.99
CA ALA A 136 7.21 35.93 7.66
C ALA A 136 8.66 35.44 7.44
N MET A 137 8.91 34.13 7.45
CA MET A 137 10.22 33.54 7.14
C MET A 137 10.59 33.67 5.65
N ILE A 138 9.62 33.53 4.76
CA ILE A 138 9.80 33.76 3.31
C ILE A 138 10.06 35.25 3.04
N LYS A 139 9.30 36.15 3.69
CA LYS A 139 9.55 37.61 3.63
C LYS A 139 10.90 37.99 4.22
N TYR A 140 11.33 37.38 5.33
CA TYR A 140 12.64 37.63 5.93
C TYR A 140 13.79 37.16 5.03
N ARG A 141 13.65 36.01 4.36
CA ARG A 141 14.61 35.53 3.35
C ARG A 141 14.66 36.45 2.12
N ALA A 142 13.51 36.84 1.59
CA ALA A 142 13.40 37.73 0.44
C ALA A 142 13.86 39.17 0.75
N SER A 143 13.62 39.66 1.97
CA SER A 143 14.17 40.95 2.46
C SER A 143 15.69 40.89 2.59
N ARG A 144 16.27 39.80 3.12
CA ARG A 144 17.72 39.60 3.16
C ARG A 144 18.35 39.51 1.76
N GLU A 145 17.68 38.88 0.80
CA GLU A 145 18.19 38.80 -0.57
C GLU A 145 18.14 40.15 -1.30
N ASN A 146 17.18 41.03 -0.97
CA ASN A 146 17.13 42.41 -1.51
C ASN A 146 18.04 43.41 -0.77
N GLU A 147 18.38 43.17 0.49
CA GLU A 147 19.35 43.99 1.25
C GLU A 147 20.82 43.68 0.91
N LEU A 148 21.09 42.61 0.18
CA LEU A 148 22.44 42.19 -0.23
C LEU A 148 22.97 42.87 -1.51
N GLN A 149 22.37 43.98 -1.96
CA GLN A 149 22.86 44.73 -3.11
C GLN A 149 23.40 46.13 -2.86
N GLU A 150 23.31 46.69 -1.64
CA GLU A 150 23.98 47.97 -1.36
C GLU A 150 24.53 47.99 0.07
N ASN A 151 25.86 48.07 0.17
CA ASN A 151 26.74 48.17 1.35
C ASN A 151 27.40 46.87 1.82
N ASP A 152 28.55 46.57 1.20
CA ASP A 152 29.56 45.63 1.67
C ASP A 152 30.28 46.18 2.93
N GLU A 153 29.57 46.32 4.05
CA GLU A 153 30.23 46.25 5.36
C GLU A 153 30.35 44.77 5.71
N GLU A 154 31.57 44.24 5.62
CA GLU A 154 31.89 42.88 6.06
C GLU A 154 31.33 42.66 7.46
N ILE A 155 30.23 41.90 7.56
CA ILE A 155 29.60 41.55 8.83
C ILE A 155 30.71 40.98 9.72
N PRO A 156 31.00 41.62 10.88
CA PRO A 156 32.08 41.17 11.73
C PRO A 156 31.98 39.68 12.05
N ASP A 157 33.11 38.99 11.93
CA ASP A 157 33.27 37.54 12.00
C ASP A 157 32.60 36.91 13.25
N PHE A 158 32.47 37.68 14.33
CA PHE A 158 31.79 37.27 15.56
C PHE A 158 30.28 37.12 15.41
N LEU A 159 29.62 37.95 14.60
CA LEU A 159 28.18 37.89 14.35
C LEU A 159 27.81 36.67 13.50
N TRP A 160 28.65 36.32 12.52
CA TRP A 160 28.48 35.09 11.75
C TRP A 160 28.58 33.84 12.64
N LYS A 161 29.59 33.81 13.52
CA LYS A 161 29.77 32.73 14.51
C LYS A 161 28.62 32.66 15.53
N LEU A 162 28.07 33.81 15.92
CA LEU A 162 26.91 33.89 16.83
C LEU A 162 25.64 33.34 16.17
N GLN A 163 25.36 33.74 14.93
CA GLN A 163 24.21 33.26 14.16
C GLN A 163 24.28 31.74 13.98
N GLN A 164 25.44 31.20 13.58
CA GLN A 164 25.63 29.75 13.46
C GLN A 164 25.40 29.01 14.78
N LYS A 165 25.88 29.56 15.90
CA LYS A 165 25.64 28.98 17.24
C LYS A 165 24.15 28.98 17.60
N MET A 166 23.45 30.08 17.35
CA MET A 166 22.01 30.17 17.59
C MET A 166 21.22 29.18 16.73
N ASP A 167 21.57 29.04 15.45
CA ASP A 167 20.90 28.11 14.55
C ASP A 167 21.24 26.64 14.89
N ALA A 168 22.46 26.35 15.34
CA ALA A 168 22.82 25.02 15.85
C ALA A 168 22.06 24.67 17.14
N GLN A 169 21.90 25.63 18.06
CA GLN A 169 21.08 25.44 19.27
C GLN A 169 19.61 25.17 18.93
N ARG A 170 19.05 25.94 17.99
CA ARG A 170 17.68 25.76 17.52
C ARG A 170 17.47 24.38 16.90
N ARG A 171 18.37 23.94 16.02
CA ARG A 171 18.32 22.59 15.44
C ARG A 171 18.44 21.50 16.50
N ALA A 172 19.32 21.67 17.48
CA ALA A 172 19.47 20.70 18.58
C ALA A 172 18.22 20.65 19.48
N GLU A 173 17.53 21.78 19.68
CA GLU A 173 16.24 21.81 20.38
C GLU A 173 15.13 21.18 19.55
N GLU A 174 15.06 21.45 18.25
CA GLU A 174 14.14 20.81 17.31
C GLU A 174 14.34 19.28 17.25
N GLU A 175 15.58 18.82 17.17
CA GLU A 175 15.93 17.39 17.21
C GLU A 175 15.54 16.75 18.54
N LYS A 176 15.80 17.41 19.68
CA LYS A 176 15.36 16.92 21.01
C LYS A 176 13.84 16.82 21.12
N GLN A 177 13.11 17.80 20.58
CA GLN A 177 11.65 17.76 20.56
C GLN A 177 11.13 16.66 19.61
N ALA A 178 11.71 16.51 18.42
CA ALA A 178 11.38 15.45 17.48
C ALA A 178 11.64 14.06 18.08
N GLU A 179 12.75 13.88 18.77
CA GLU A 179 13.11 12.64 19.45
C GLU A 179 12.12 12.29 20.57
N LYS A 180 11.69 13.29 21.36
CA LYS A 180 10.66 13.14 22.40
C LYS A 180 9.31 12.73 21.82
N HIS A 181 9.00 13.14 20.59
CA HIS A 181 7.77 12.83 19.87
C HIS A 181 7.91 11.68 18.86
N ARG A 182 9.03 10.94 18.85
CA ARG A 182 9.26 9.85 17.91
C ARG A 182 8.33 8.67 18.21
N LYS A 183 7.33 8.47 17.36
CA LYS A 183 6.45 7.29 17.41
C LYS A 183 7.06 6.14 16.61
N LYS A 184 6.82 4.90 17.05
CA LYS A 184 7.14 3.71 16.24
C LYS A 184 6.18 3.66 15.06
N ALA A 185 6.70 3.43 13.85
CA ALA A 185 5.89 3.24 12.66
C ALA A 185 5.69 1.75 12.39
N VAL A 186 4.45 1.37 12.05
CA VAL A 186 4.11 0.03 11.55
C VAL A 186 3.64 0.20 10.11
N PHE A 187 4.28 -0.52 9.19
CA PHE A 187 3.91 -0.53 7.79
C PHE A 187 3.20 -1.84 7.48
N VAL A 188 1.99 -1.74 6.94
CA VAL A 188 1.22 -2.88 6.44
C VAL A 188 1.04 -2.70 4.94
N THR A 189 1.36 -3.74 4.18
CA THR A 189 1.08 -3.80 2.74
C THR A 189 0.29 -5.06 2.47
N ALA A 190 -0.64 -4.98 1.51
CA ALA A 190 -1.49 -6.09 1.14
C ALA A 190 -1.51 -6.26 -0.38
N ARG A 191 -1.79 -7.49 -0.82
CA ARG A 191 -1.99 -7.86 -2.22
C ARG A 191 -0.83 -7.47 -3.14
N VAL A 192 0.39 -7.81 -2.72
CA VAL A 192 1.59 -7.71 -3.57
C VAL A 192 1.44 -8.61 -4.80
N HIS A 193 0.80 -9.77 -4.63
CA HIS A 193 0.38 -10.63 -5.73
C HIS A 193 -1.09 -10.38 -6.09
N GLY A 194 -1.37 -10.11 -7.37
CA GLY A 194 -2.71 -9.73 -7.84
C GLY A 194 -3.81 -10.77 -7.59
N GLY A 195 -3.44 -12.05 -7.52
CA GLY A 195 -4.33 -13.18 -7.26
C GLY A 195 -4.66 -13.43 -5.78
N GLU A 196 -3.96 -12.77 -4.85
CA GLU A 196 -4.14 -12.96 -3.40
C GLU A 196 -5.20 -12.02 -2.83
N THR A 197 -6.43 -12.13 -3.35
CA THR A 197 -7.54 -11.21 -3.02
C THR A 197 -7.92 -11.20 -1.54
N ILE A 198 -7.67 -12.30 -0.82
CA ILE A 198 -7.95 -12.44 0.61
C ILE A 198 -7.22 -11.37 1.43
N SER A 199 -6.01 -10.97 1.02
CA SER A 199 -5.27 -9.93 1.73
C SER A 199 -5.98 -8.57 1.69
N SER A 200 -6.71 -8.24 0.62
CA SER A 200 -7.55 -7.03 0.57
C SER A 200 -8.75 -7.14 1.51
N TRP A 201 -9.39 -8.30 1.57
CA TRP A 201 -10.49 -8.56 2.52
C TRP A 201 -10.05 -8.48 3.98
N MET A 202 -8.80 -8.79 4.29
CA MET A 202 -8.25 -8.66 5.65
C MET A 202 -7.94 -7.21 6.05
N CYS A 203 -7.79 -6.31 5.08
CA CYS A 203 -7.47 -4.90 5.32
C CYS A 203 -8.71 -4.00 5.35
N GLU A 204 -9.87 -4.51 4.91
CA GLU A 204 -11.17 -3.86 5.07
C GLU A 204 -11.70 -4.04 6.49
#